data_AF-A0A7J8T672-F1
#
_entry.id   AF-A0A7J8T672-F1
#
_cell.length_a   1.000
_cell.length_b   1.000
_cell.length_c   1.000
_cell.angle_alpha   90.00
_cell.angle_beta   90.00
_cell.angle_gamma   90.00
#
_symmetry.space_group_name_H-M   'P 1'
#
loop_
_entity.id
_entity.type
_entity.pdbx_description
1 polymer ?
#
loop_
_entity_poly.entity_id
_entity_poly.type
_entity_poly.pdbx_seq_one_letter_code
_entity_poly.pdbx_strand_id
1 'polypeptide(L)'
;MKGCNLFQGKWVFDPSYPFYLPSKCPFVDPEFDCHGRPDKQYLKYAWKPDACSLPRFNGASFLGKWRGKKIMFVGDSLSLNMWESLVCMIHASVPNSKTTYVRRDPLSFVYFE
;
A
#
# COMPACT_ATOMS: atom_id res chain seq x y z
N MET A 1 -14.49 -11.51 -11.61
CA MET A 1 -13.28 -11.13 -12.37
C MET A 1 -12.84 -12.19 -13.40
N LYS A 2 -13.70 -13.12 -13.84
CA LYS A 2 -13.32 -14.01 -14.96
C LYS A 2 -13.22 -13.16 -16.24
N GLY A 3 -12.12 -13.29 -16.98
CA GLY A 3 -11.89 -12.55 -18.23
C GLY A 3 -11.33 -11.13 -18.09
N CYS A 4 -10.94 -10.68 -16.89
CA CYS A 4 -10.23 -9.40 -16.74
C CYS A 4 -8.72 -9.61 -16.65
N ASN A 5 -7.99 -9.14 -17.66
CA ASN A 5 -6.54 -9.04 -17.58
C ASN A 5 -6.15 -7.82 -16.75
N LEU A 6 -5.68 -8.03 -15.52
CA LEU A 6 -5.31 -6.95 -14.60
C LEU A 6 -4.07 -6.16 -15.03
N PHE A 7 -3.28 -6.71 -15.95
CA PHE A 7 -2.02 -6.12 -16.42
C PHE A 7 -2.18 -5.34 -17.73
N GLN A 8 -3.37 -5.35 -18.33
CA GLN A 8 -3.69 -4.57 -19.53
C GLN A 8 -4.68 -3.46 -19.19
N GLY A 9 -4.28 -2.24 -19.48
CA GLY A 9 -5.03 -1.05 -19.10
C GLY A 9 -4.22 0.22 -19.28
N LYS A 10 -4.60 1.25 -18.55
CA LYS A 10 -3.93 2.55 -18.57
C LYS A 10 -3.94 3.23 -17.21
N TRP A 11 -2.97 4.11 -17.02
CA TRP A 11 -2.97 5.06 -15.93
C TRP A 11 -4.00 6.16 -16.19
N VAL A 12 -4.84 6.44 -15.20
CA VAL A 12 -5.83 7.52 -15.24
C VAL A 12 -5.64 8.44 -14.05
N PHE A 13 -5.92 9.72 -14.21
CA PHE A 13 -5.93 10.67 -13.11
C PHE A 13 -7.16 10.42 -12.22
N ASP A 14 -6.94 10.26 -10.92
CA ASP A 14 -7.97 10.08 -9.90
C ASP A 14 -7.71 11.08 -8.74
N PRO A 15 -8.60 12.08 -8.54
CA PRO A 15 -8.42 13.08 -7.49
C PRO A 15 -8.48 12.49 -6.08
N SER A 16 -9.09 11.31 -5.91
CA SER A 16 -9.26 10.62 -4.63
C SER A 16 -8.02 9.86 -4.14
N TYR A 17 -6.99 9.73 -4.97
CA TYR A 17 -5.68 9.19 -4.58
C TYR A 17 -4.81 10.26 -3.89
N PRO A 18 -3.74 9.91 -3.15
CA PRO A 18 -3.27 8.55 -2.85
C PRO A 18 -4.08 7.87 -1.73
N PHE A 19 -3.89 6.56 -1.54
CA PHE A 19 -4.50 5.82 -0.43
C PHE A 19 -3.93 6.20 0.94
N TYR A 20 -2.71 6.72 0.98
CA TYR A 20 -2.05 7.23 2.17
C TYR A 20 -1.15 8.40 1.77
N LEU A 21 -0.90 9.30 2.71
CA LEU A 21 0.13 10.31 2.56
C LEU A 21 1.45 9.71 3.06
N PRO A 22 2.54 9.68 2.24
CA PRO A 22 3.83 9.15 2.68
C PRO A 22 4.30 9.75 4.01
N SER A 23 4.14 11.06 4.18
CA SER A 23 4.49 11.81 5.40
C SER A 23 3.76 11.39 6.67
N LYS A 24 2.67 10.63 6.56
CA LYS A 24 1.89 10.14 7.70
C LYS A 24 2.12 8.67 7.99
N CYS A 25 2.93 7.98 7.18
CA CYS A 25 3.19 6.57 7.39
C CYS A 25 4.51 6.37 8.15
N PRO A 26 4.49 5.76 9.34
CA PRO A 26 5.68 5.58 10.17
C PRO A 26 6.57 4.40 9.74
N PHE A 27 6.23 3.69 8.66
CA PHE A 27 6.95 2.48 8.22
C PHE A 27 7.79 2.69 6.96
N VAL A 28 7.64 3.84 6.29
CA VAL A 28 8.34 4.10 5.02
C VAL A 28 9.79 4.45 5.29
N ASP A 29 10.69 3.78 4.58
CA ASP A 29 12.10 4.12 4.62
C ASP A 29 12.40 5.48 3.95
N PRO A 30 13.37 6.26 4.47
CA PRO A 30 13.77 7.52 3.88
C PRO A 30 14.12 7.42 2.38
N GLU A 31 14.68 6.29 1.94
CA GLU A 31 15.04 6.01 0.55
C GLU A 31 13.82 5.93 -0.38
N PHE A 32 12.65 5.58 0.15
CA PHE A 32 11.38 5.53 -0.58
C PHE A 32 10.52 6.78 -0.37
N ASP A 33 10.93 7.65 0.53
CA ASP A 33 10.22 8.86 0.88
C ASP A 33 10.66 10.05 0.00
N CYS A 34 9.82 10.41 -0.95
CA CYS A 34 10.04 11.56 -1.84
C CYS A 34 9.76 12.92 -1.15
N HIS A 35 9.93 13.04 0.16
CA HIS A 35 9.88 14.31 0.89
C HIS A 35 10.82 15.33 0.25
N GLY A 36 10.30 16.52 -0.05
CA GLY A 36 11.02 17.58 -0.78
C GLY A 36 10.71 17.65 -2.28
N ARG A 37 10.12 16.62 -2.89
CA ARG A 37 9.66 16.70 -4.29
C ARG A 37 8.49 17.69 -4.43
N PRO A 38 8.58 18.74 -5.26
CA PRO A 38 7.56 19.79 -5.34
C PRO A 38 6.32 19.35 -6.12
N ASP A 39 6.47 18.56 -7.19
CA ASP A 39 5.35 18.06 -7.97
C ASP A 39 4.68 16.88 -7.26
N LYS A 40 3.35 16.94 -7.09
CA LYS A 40 2.55 15.90 -6.40
C LYS A 40 1.58 15.16 -7.32
N GLN A 41 1.58 15.47 -8.62
CA GLN A 41 0.65 14.88 -9.59
C GLN A 41 0.88 13.38 -9.78
N TYR A 42 2.11 12.89 -9.60
CA TYR A 42 2.42 11.46 -9.67
C TYR A 42 1.63 10.63 -8.65
N LEU A 43 1.25 11.21 -7.51
CA LEU A 43 0.43 10.55 -6.48
C LEU A 43 -1.04 10.38 -6.87
N LYS A 44 -1.48 11.02 -7.97
CA LYS A 44 -2.89 11.06 -8.39
C LYS A 44 -3.21 10.07 -9.51
N TYR A 45 -2.28 9.20 -9.89
CA TYR A 45 -2.51 8.21 -10.91
C TYR A 45 -3.02 6.89 -10.31
N ALA A 46 -4.10 6.38 -10.88
CA ALA A 46 -4.67 5.08 -10.59
C ALA A 46 -4.58 4.18 -11.83
N TRP A 47 -4.23 2.90 -11.63
CA TRP A 47 -4.24 1.92 -12.71
C TRP A 47 -5.67 1.46 -12.98
N LYS A 48 -6.12 1.56 -14.24
CA LYS A 48 -7.45 1.13 -14.68
C LYS A 48 -7.32 0.04 -15.74
N PRO A 49 -7.62 -1.23 -15.41
CA PRO A 49 -7.72 -2.29 -16.40
C PRO A 49 -8.78 -1.99 -17.47
N ASP A 50 -8.56 -2.43 -18.71
CA ASP A 50 -9.48 -2.13 -19.81
C ASP A 50 -10.82 -2.88 -19.67
N ALA A 51 -10.75 -4.14 -19.23
CA ALA A 51 -11.89 -5.04 -19.20
C ALA A 51 -12.67 -5.05 -17.87
N CYS A 52 -12.18 -4.37 -16.83
CA CYS A 52 -12.87 -4.31 -15.55
C CYS A 52 -12.45 -3.12 -14.68
N SER A 53 -13.25 -2.87 -13.64
CA SER A 53 -12.90 -1.89 -12.60
C SER A 53 -12.36 -2.61 -11.36
N LEU A 54 -11.25 -2.11 -10.83
CA LEU A 54 -10.70 -2.58 -9.57
C LEU A 54 -11.54 -2.02 -8.40
N PRO A 55 -11.91 -2.85 -7.40
CA PRO A 55 -12.55 -2.32 -6.20
C PRO A 55 -11.56 -1.41 -5.46
N ARG A 56 -12.07 -0.33 -4.88
CA ARG A 56 -11.26 0.55 -4.04
C ARG A 56 -10.73 -0.23 -2.83
N PHE A 57 -9.47 -0.02 -2.48
CA PHE A 57 -8.88 -0.68 -1.32
C PHE A 57 -9.61 -0.29 -0.02
N ASN A 58 -9.83 -1.27 0.84
CA ASN A 58 -10.43 -1.09 2.16
C ASN A 58 -9.61 -1.91 3.18
N GLY A 59 -8.80 -1.23 4.00
CA GLY A 59 -7.91 -1.89 4.95
C GLY A 59 -8.63 -2.68 6.04
N ALA A 60 -9.80 -2.24 6.51
CA ALA A 60 -10.58 -2.97 7.50
C ALA A 60 -11.08 -4.32 6.95
N SER A 61 -11.57 -4.34 5.70
CA SER A 61 -11.98 -5.56 5.01
C SER A 61 -10.79 -6.49 4.75
N PHE A 62 -9.64 -5.91 4.39
CA PHE A 62 -8.40 -6.67 4.23
C PHE A 62 -7.98 -7.35 5.54
N LEU A 63 -7.89 -6.60 6.64
CA LEU A 63 -7.56 -7.14 7.96
C LEU A 63 -8.58 -8.18 8.44
N GLY A 64 -9.88 -7.96 8.18
CA GLY A 64 -10.93 -8.94 8.46
C GLY A 64 -10.70 -10.27 7.73
N LYS A 65 -10.35 -10.23 6.44
CA LYS A 65 -10.09 -11.42 5.62
C LYS A 65 -8.80 -12.16 6.01
N TRP A 66 -7.79 -11.42 6.48
CA TRP A 66 -6.47 -11.95 6.84
C TRP A 66 -6.27 -12.13 8.35
N ARG A 67 -7.33 -12.02 9.15
CA ARG A 67 -7.27 -12.21 10.61
C ARG A 67 -6.66 -13.57 10.97
N GLY A 68 -5.70 -13.55 11.90
CA GLY A 68 -4.99 -14.75 12.36
C GLY A 68 -4.00 -15.34 11.36
N LYS A 69 -3.74 -14.66 10.23
CA LYS A 69 -2.76 -15.08 9.21
C LYS A 69 -1.57 -14.13 9.18
N LYS A 70 -0.48 -14.60 8.57
CA LYS A 70 0.74 -13.81 8.34
C LYS A 70 0.97 -13.71 6.83
N ILE A 71 1.35 -12.52 6.37
CA ILE A 71 1.79 -12.26 5.00
C ILE A 71 3.26 -11.86 5.08
N MET A 72 4.11 -12.49 4.29
CA MET A 72 5.53 -12.20 4.23
C MET A 72 5.92 -11.91 2.78
N PHE A 73 6.65 -10.82 2.59
CA PHE A 73 7.28 -10.47 1.32
C PHE A 73 8.73 -10.96 1.38
N VAL A 74 9.16 -11.69 0.36
CA VAL A 74 10.52 -12.25 0.27
C VAL A 74 11.09 -11.83 -1.07
N GLY A 75 12.21 -11.11 -1.03
CA GLY A 75 12.86 -10.60 -2.23
C GLY A 75 13.90 -9.53 -1.87
N ASP A 76 14.09 -8.60 -2.79
CA ASP A 76 15.04 -7.49 -2.67
C ASP A 76 14.36 -6.20 -2.16
N SER A 77 15.01 -5.06 -2.39
CA SER A 77 14.51 -3.74 -2.03
C SER A 77 13.17 -3.38 -2.69
N LEU A 78 12.83 -3.93 -3.85
CA LEU A 78 11.51 -3.71 -4.46
C LEU A 78 10.42 -4.45 -3.70
N SER A 79 10.72 -5.65 -3.20
CA SER A 79 9.79 -6.40 -2.36
C SER A 79 9.56 -5.71 -1.01
N LEU A 80 10.62 -5.11 -0.43
CA LEU A 80 10.51 -4.26 0.75
C LEU A 80 9.61 -3.04 0.48
N ASN A 81 9.84 -2.34 -0.63
CA ASN A 81 9.03 -1.18 -1.02
C ASN A 81 7.53 -1.53 -1.19
N MET A 82 7.23 -2.69 -1.79
CA MET A 82 5.85 -3.18 -1.90
C MET A 82 5.23 -3.50 -0.54
N TRP A 83 5.99 -4.10 0.38
CA TRP A 83 5.54 -4.40 1.73
C TRP A 83 5.21 -3.11 2.50
N GLU A 84 6.09 -2.11 2.46
CA GLU A 84 5.85 -0.81 3.12
C GLU A 84 4.60 -0.12 2.57
N SER A 85 4.43 -0.12 1.24
CA SER A 85 3.24 0.46 0.61
C SER A 85 1.95 -0.19 1.11
N LEU A 86 1.91 -1.53 1.17
CA LEU A 86 0.74 -2.26 1.68
C LEU A 86 0.46 -1.91 3.15
N VAL A 87 1.49 -1.89 4.00
CA VAL A 87 1.33 -1.62 5.43
C VAL A 87 0.85 -0.17 5.65
N CYS A 88 1.36 0.80 4.90
CA CYS A 88 0.90 2.19 4.94
C CYS A 88 -0.56 2.33 4.50
N MET A 89 -0.97 1.63 3.44
CA MET A 89 -2.38 1.61 3.00
C MET A 89 -3.30 1.07 4.09
N ILE A 90 -2.89 0.00 4.79
CA ILE A 90 -3.66 -0.57 5.89
C ILE A 90 -3.73 0.43 7.04
N HIS A 91 -2.60 0.96 7.50
CA HIS A 91 -2.54 1.90 8.61
C HIS A 91 -3.37 3.17 8.38
N ALA A 92 -3.30 3.75 7.17
CA ALA A 92 -4.13 4.89 6.81
C ALA A 92 -5.64 4.56 6.77
N SER A 93 -6.00 3.32 6.45
CA SER A 93 -7.40 2.85 6.43
C SER A 93 -7.97 2.54 7.81
N VAL A 94 -7.12 2.26 8.80
CA VAL A 94 -7.50 1.93 10.19
C VAL A 94 -6.70 2.76 11.21
N PRO A 95 -6.85 4.10 11.22
CA PRO A 95 -5.98 4.98 12.01
C PRO A 95 -6.04 4.76 13.53
N ASN A 96 -7.09 4.10 14.02
CA ASN A 96 -7.28 3.81 15.45
C ASN A 96 -6.85 2.38 15.84
N SER A 97 -6.37 1.56 14.90
CA SER A 97 -5.88 0.21 15.22
C SER A 97 -4.53 0.29 15.92
N LYS A 98 -4.40 -0.43 17.03
CA LYS A 98 -3.13 -0.57 17.73
C LYS A 98 -2.16 -1.33 16.84
N THR A 99 -1.05 -0.68 16.52
CA THR A 99 -0.07 -1.19 15.56
C THR A 99 1.27 -1.36 16.24
N THR A 100 1.87 -2.55 16.12
CA THR A 100 3.24 -2.82 16.58
C THR A 100 4.14 -2.95 15.36
N TYR A 101 5.18 -2.12 15.29
CA TYR A 101 6.20 -2.19 14.24
C TYR A 101 7.55 -2.54 14.86
N VAL A 102 8.21 -3.54 14.28
CA VAL A 102 9.57 -3.91 14.66
C VAL A 102 10.39 -4.04 13.39
N ARG A 103 11.55 -3.38 13.41
CA ARG A 103 12.56 -3.47 12.38
C ARG A 103 13.80 -4.13 12.97
N ARG A 104 14.19 -5.27 12.39
CA ARG A 104 15.47 -5.94 12.67
C ARG A 104 16.08 -6.27 11.32
N ASP A 105 17.37 -6.13 11.13
CA ASP A 105 18.00 -6.67 9.92
C ASP A 105 18.17 -8.19 10.11
N PRO A 106 17.58 -9.08 9.27
CA PRO A 106 16.96 -8.84 7.95
C PRO A 106 15.43 -8.85 7.89
N LEU A 107 14.73 -8.83 9.03
CA LEU A 107 13.27 -8.92 9.14
C LEU A 107 12.58 -7.66 9.68
N SER A 108 11.73 -7.05 8.85
CA SER A 108 10.74 -6.06 9.26
C SER A 108 9.36 -6.71 9.40
N PHE A 109 8.62 -6.40 10.47
CA PHE A 109 7.26 -6.88 10.65
C PHE A 109 6.35 -5.87 11.33
N VAL A 110 5.08 -5.85 10.91
CA VAL A 110 4.02 -5.04 11.49
C VAL A 110 2.84 -5.93 11.88
N TYR A 111 2.33 -5.72 13.09
CA TYR A 111 1.12 -6.36 13.60
C TYR A 111 0.04 -5.32 13.83
N PHE A 112 -1.14 -5.57 13.26
CA PHE A 112 -2.36 -4.79 13.49
C PHE A 112 -3.28 -5.59 14.42
N GLU A 113 -3.71 -4.97 15.53
CA GLU A 113 -4.69 -5.52 16.48
C GLU A 113 -6.14 -5.20 16.07
#